data_AF-A0AB39SRF1-F1
#
_entry.id   AF-A0AB39SRF1-F1
#
_cell.length_a   1.000
_cell.length_b   1.000
_cell.length_c   1.000
_cell.angle_alpha   90.00
_cell.angle_beta   90.00
_cell.angle_gamma   90.00
#
_symmetry.space_group_name_H-M   'P 1'
#
loop_
_entity.id
_entity.type
_entity.pdbx_description
1 polymer ?
#
loop_
_entity_poly.entity_id
_entity_poly.type
_entity_poly.pdbx_seq_one_letter_code
_entity_poly.pdbx_strand_id
1 'polypeptide(L)'
;MPGKPIGTLGGHTASKDFTFNGVPHRITLLPSGQHGASTEPVYQALPTDLTVGFEQTLAAAFGAHYAFRYVGGFRGKGEFRVQSYSVFATEATEERSATTFGGGLYVVYEPDLRAGDPGIHETLRWIQVVRQSGTVENRHEVDNIGRANPFYMDGGLTSIHGIEVSNFHDTSQISFDGRADLDEEFAAETFLTHDTGTRDRSGRAVVRVLGGIRWGWRVRPVG
;
A
#
# COMPACT_ATOMS: atom_id res chain seq x y z
N MET A 1 -19.92 20.56 -3.07
CA MET A 1 -18.89 21.45 -2.48
C MET A 1 -17.51 21.23 -3.10
N PRO A 2 -16.78 22.27 -3.54
CA PRO A 2 -15.34 22.17 -3.82
C PRO A 2 -14.55 22.24 -2.50
N GLY A 3 -13.58 21.35 -2.31
CA GLY A 3 -12.56 21.50 -1.26
C GLY A 3 -12.66 20.63 0.00
N LYS A 4 -13.59 19.67 0.09
CA LYS A 4 -13.45 18.58 1.07
C LYS A 4 -12.62 17.45 0.45
N PRO A 5 -11.46 17.08 1.02
CA PRO A 5 -10.72 15.91 0.57
C PRO A 5 -11.65 14.70 0.59
N ILE A 6 -11.69 13.96 -0.50
CA ILE A 6 -12.18 12.58 -0.49
C ILE A 6 -10.97 11.79 0.01
N GLY A 7 -11.02 11.31 1.26
CA GLY A 7 -9.93 10.54 1.87
C GLY A 7 -9.28 11.20 3.08
N THR A 8 -8.19 10.58 3.53
CA THR A 8 -7.40 11.00 4.71
C THR A 8 -6.25 11.89 4.27
N LEU A 9 -6.10 13.08 4.87
CA LEU A 9 -4.89 13.88 4.76
C LEU A 9 -4.30 14.08 6.15
N GLY A 10 -3.30 13.28 6.48
CA GLY A 10 -2.56 13.34 7.75
C GLY A 10 -3.23 12.64 8.93
N GLY A 11 -2.44 12.40 9.98
CA GLY A 11 -2.87 11.77 11.23
C GLY A 11 -2.75 10.25 11.26
N HIS A 12 -3.12 9.69 12.42
CA HIS A 12 -3.04 8.27 12.75
C HIS A 12 -4.42 7.77 13.21
N THR A 13 -5.29 7.45 12.26
CA THR A 13 -6.66 6.98 12.52
C THR A 13 -6.73 5.48 12.25
N ALA A 14 -6.60 4.66 13.29
CA ALA A 14 -6.62 3.21 13.15
C ALA A 14 -8.03 2.64 12.92
N SER A 15 -9.08 3.35 13.33
CA SER A 15 -10.46 2.92 13.17
C SER A 15 -11.43 4.09 13.06
N LYS A 16 -12.57 3.85 12.41
CA LYS A 16 -13.69 4.80 12.34
C LYS A 16 -15.02 4.06 12.25
N ASP A 17 -16.00 4.52 13.01
CA ASP A 17 -17.38 4.06 12.91
C ASP A 17 -18.15 4.86 11.87
N PHE A 18 -19.07 4.20 11.17
CA PHE A 18 -19.98 4.82 10.22
C PHE A 18 -21.25 3.98 10.08
N THR A 19 -22.29 4.58 9.51
CA THR A 19 -23.56 3.92 9.23
C THR A 19 -23.66 3.64 7.74
N PHE A 20 -23.98 2.40 7.40
CA PHE A 20 -24.27 1.98 6.04
C PHE A 20 -25.64 1.33 6.00
N ASN A 21 -26.57 1.90 5.22
CA ASN A 21 -27.97 1.43 5.12
C ASN A 21 -28.67 1.25 6.49
N GLY A 22 -28.39 2.14 7.44
CA GLY A 22 -28.96 2.08 8.80
C GLY A 22 -28.30 1.06 9.73
N VAL A 23 -27.29 0.33 9.26
CA VAL A 23 -26.53 -0.64 10.06
C VAL A 23 -25.18 -0.03 10.46
N PRO A 24 -24.81 -0.04 11.75
CA PRO A 24 -23.50 0.38 12.21
C PRO A 24 -22.38 -0.51 11.66
N HIS A 25 -21.34 0.11 11.12
CA HIS A 25 -20.14 -0.53 10.63
C HIS A 25 -18.90 0.15 11.21
N ARG A 26 -17.79 -0.59 11.23
CA ARG A 26 -16.48 -0.08 11.61
C ARG A 26 -15.49 -0.42 10.51
N ILE A 27 -14.75 0.59 10.08
CA ILE A 27 -13.51 0.41 9.33
C ILE A 27 -12.33 0.41 10.30
N THR A 28 -11.40 -0.52 10.13
CA THR A 28 -10.16 -0.63 10.93
C THR A 28 -8.97 -0.93 10.03
N LEU A 29 -7.80 -0.41 10.37
CA LEU A 29 -6.55 -0.89 9.77
C LEU A 29 -6.32 -2.36 10.11
N LEU A 30 -5.75 -3.10 9.17
CA LEU A 30 -5.35 -4.48 9.42
C LEU A 30 -4.16 -4.52 10.40
N PRO A 31 -4.11 -5.50 11.31
CA PRO A 31 -2.92 -5.72 12.14
C PRO A 31 -1.72 -6.04 11.25
N SER A 32 -0.60 -5.38 11.49
CA SER A 32 0.60 -5.54 10.66
C SER A 32 1.55 -6.63 11.16
N GLY A 33 1.10 -7.52 12.05
CA GLY A 33 1.84 -8.72 12.45
C GLY A 33 2.80 -8.57 13.65
N GLN A 34 2.76 -7.47 14.40
CA GLN A 34 3.45 -7.36 15.69
C GLN A 34 2.75 -8.16 16.80
N HIS A 35 3.50 -8.51 17.86
CA HIS A 35 2.92 -9.04 19.09
C HIS A 35 2.07 -7.96 19.79
N GLY A 36 0.82 -8.28 20.09
CA GLY A 36 -0.19 -7.28 20.48
C GLY A 36 -0.82 -6.67 19.24
N ALA A 37 -2.12 -6.34 19.29
CA ALA A 37 -2.93 -5.94 18.14
C ALA A 37 -2.58 -4.55 17.55
N SER A 38 -1.29 -4.24 17.39
CA SER A 38 -0.81 -3.00 16.79
C SER A 38 -1.23 -2.92 15.33
N THR A 39 -1.75 -1.76 14.96
CA THR A 39 -2.19 -1.40 13.61
C THR A 39 -1.18 -0.48 12.91
N GLU A 40 -0.02 -0.24 13.53
CA GLU A 40 1.07 0.49 12.91
C GLU A 40 1.66 -0.34 11.77
N PRO A 41 1.88 0.25 10.58
CA PRO A 41 2.50 -0.45 9.47
C PRO A 41 3.87 -1.00 9.86
N VAL A 42 4.11 -2.26 9.53
CA VAL A 42 5.34 -2.98 9.93
C VAL A 42 6.29 -3.05 8.76
N TYR A 43 7.54 -2.71 9.02
CA TYR A 43 8.64 -2.94 8.12
C TYR A 43 8.85 -4.44 7.88
N GLN A 44 9.00 -4.80 6.62
CA GLN A 44 9.30 -6.14 6.17
C GLN A 44 10.60 -6.15 5.36
N ALA A 45 11.55 -6.97 5.77
CA ALA A 45 12.75 -7.21 4.97
C ALA A 45 12.41 -7.98 3.68
N LEU A 46 11.45 -8.89 3.73
CA LEU A 46 11.05 -9.76 2.63
C LEU A 46 9.52 -9.90 2.59
N PRO A 47 8.91 -10.16 1.42
CA PRO A 47 7.50 -10.47 1.34
C PRO A 47 7.21 -11.74 2.13
N THR A 48 6.25 -11.69 3.04
CA THR A 48 5.95 -12.79 3.97
C THR A 48 4.46 -13.09 4.09
N ASP A 49 3.59 -12.21 3.60
CA ASP A 49 2.15 -12.44 3.63
C ASP A 49 1.72 -13.36 2.48
N LEU A 50 1.55 -14.64 2.80
CA LEU A 50 1.05 -15.64 1.85
C LEU A 50 -0.36 -15.33 1.33
N THR A 51 -1.13 -14.51 2.04
CA THR A 51 -2.48 -14.08 1.62
C THR A 51 -2.38 -13.06 0.49
N VAL A 52 -1.43 -12.13 0.56
CA VAL A 52 -1.16 -11.17 -0.52
C VAL A 52 -0.37 -11.83 -1.65
N GLY A 53 0.49 -12.80 -1.35
CA GLY A 53 1.17 -13.61 -2.37
C GLY A 53 2.10 -12.79 -3.27
N PHE A 54 2.76 -11.76 -2.73
CA PHE A 54 3.53 -10.78 -3.49
C PHE A 54 4.44 -11.39 -4.56
N GLU A 55 5.29 -12.36 -4.18
CA GLU A 55 6.24 -12.95 -5.12
C GLU A 55 5.56 -13.67 -6.29
N GLN A 56 4.48 -14.40 -5.98
CA GLN A 56 3.77 -15.24 -6.94
C GLN A 56 3.00 -14.36 -7.94
N THR A 57 2.29 -13.36 -7.45
CA THR A 57 1.52 -12.41 -8.27
C THR A 57 2.45 -11.59 -9.16
N LEU A 58 3.57 -11.12 -8.63
CA LEU A 58 4.56 -10.36 -9.39
C LEU A 58 5.24 -11.20 -10.47
N ALA A 59 5.59 -12.46 -10.14
CA ALA A 59 6.17 -13.39 -11.11
C ALA A 59 5.17 -13.76 -12.22
N ALA A 60 3.90 -13.97 -11.89
CA ALA A 60 2.86 -14.28 -12.86
C ALA A 60 2.63 -13.12 -13.84
N ALA A 61 2.56 -11.88 -13.33
CA ALA A 61 2.29 -10.70 -14.16
C ALA A 61 3.52 -10.25 -14.98
N PHE A 62 4.72 -10.32 -14.41
CA PHE A 62 5.91 -9.66 -15.00
C PHE A 62 7.14 -10.55 -15.15
N GLY A 63 7.12 -11.81 -14.72
CA GLY A 63 8.29 -12.71 -14.71
C GLY A 63 8.86 -13.05 -16.09
N ALA A 64 8.10 -12.84 -17.16
CA ALA A 64 8.56 -12.96 -18.54
C ALA A 64 9.50 -11.81 -18.95
N HIS A 65 9.37 -10.63 -18.35
CA HIS A 65 10.11 -9.42 -18.71
C HIS A 65 11.11 -9.00 -17.62
N TYR A 66 10.87 -9.41 -16.37
CA TYR A 66 11.64 -9.00 -15.20
C TYR A 66 12.18 -10.21 -14.44
N ALA A 67 13.34 -10.02 -13.82
CA ALA A 67 13.95 -10.94 -12.88
C ALA A 67 14.05 -10.23 -11.52
N PHE A 68 13.13 -10.58 -10.61
CA PHE A 68 13.10 -10.02 -9.26
C PHE A 68 14.11 -10.73 -8.36
N ARG A 69 14.91 -9.94 -7.63
CA ARG A 69 15.91 -10.41 -6.68
C ARG A 69 15.54 -9.89 -5.30
N TYR A 70 14.98 -10.74 -4.46
CA TYR A 70 14.64 -10.44 -3.08
C TYR A 70 15.91 -10.44 -2.25
N VAL A 71 16.57 -9.28 -2.22
CA VAL A 71 17.80 -9.10 -1.44
C VAL A 71 17.47 -8.86 0.02
N GLY A 72 16.33 -8.20 0.26
CA GLY A 72 15.82 -7.83 1.56
C GLY A 72 16.77 -6.96 2.37
N GLY A 73 16.32 -6.62 3.58
CA GLY A 73 17.15 -6.17 4.69
C GLY A 73 17.99 -4.93 4.37
N PHE A 74 17.39 -3.75 4.53
CA PHE A 74 18.18 -2.59 4.87
C PHE A 74 18.97 -2.84 6.16
N ARG A 75 20.15 -2.22 6.24
CA ARG A 75 21.11 -2.46 7.32
C ARG A 75 20.96 -1.43 8.44
N GLY A 76 20.42 -0.25 8.16
CA GLY A 76 20.24 0.85 9.11
C GLY A 76 19.28 0.58 10.26
N LYS A 77 18.32 -0.33 10.07
CA LYS A 77 17.08 -0.55 10.83
C LYS A 77 16.21 0.72 10.95
N GLY A 78 15.00 0.70 10.38
CA GLY A 78 13.99 1.75 10.60
C GLY A 78 13.92 2.79 9.48
N GLU A 79 14.19 2.37 8.26
CA GLU A 79 14.40 3.20 7.08
C GLU A 79 13.10 3.73 6.49
N PHE A 80 11.97 3.11 6.83
CA PHE A 80 10.67 3.62 6.44
C PHE A 80 10.01 4.32 7.60
N ARG A 81 9.98 5.64 7.50
CA ARG A 81 9.26 6.47 8.44
C ARG A 81 7.82 6.65 7.97
N VAL A 82 6.90 6.02 8.69
CA VAL A 82 5.47 6.19 8.46
C VAL A 82 5.08 7.59 8.92
N GLN A 83 4.66 8.42 7.97
CA GLN A 83 4.29 9.81 8.22
C GLN A 83 2.79 9.93 8.55
N SER A 84 1.96 9.10 7.91
CA SER A 84 0.54 8.99 8.24
C SER A 84 -0.01 7.64 7.83
N TYR A 85 -0.95 7.13 8.62
CA TYR A 85 -1.83 6.02 8.26
C TYR A 85 -3.22 6.39 8.77
N SER A 86 -4.25 6.27 7.96
CA SER A 86 -5.60 6.57 8.44
C SER A 86 -6.65 5.83 7.64
N VAL A 87 -7.69 5.36 8.31
CA VAL A 87 -8.93 4.96 7.65
C VAL A 87 -9.90 6.13 7.55
N PHE A 88 -10.79 6.06 6.58
CA PHE A 88 -11.92 6.96 6.47
C PHE A 88 -13.17 6.24 5.99
N ALA A 89 -14.30 6.88 6.28
CA ALA A 89 -15.60 6.54 5.75
C ALA A 89 -16.39 7.85 5.58
N THR A 90 -17.07 7.97 4.44
CA THR A 90 -17.96 9.05 4.06
C THR A 90 -19.30 8.43 3.72
N GLU A 91 -20.30 8.65 4.57
CA GLU A 91 -21.65 8.13 4.40
C GLU A 91 -22.34 8.79 3.19
N ALA A 92 -23.31 8.08 2.63
CA ALA A 92 -24.17 8.62 1.59
C ALA A 92 -24.93 9.87 2.08
N THR A 93 -25.13 10.81 1.16
CA THR A 93 -25.88 12.05 1.36
C THR A 93 -26.83 12.26 0.18
N GLU A 94 -27.75 13.22 0.27
CA GLU A 94 -28.62 13.58 -0.87
C GLU A 94 -27.83 13.97 -2.13
N GLU A 95 -26.64 14.54 -1.96
CA GLU A 95 -25.74 14.95 -3.06
C GLU A 95 -24.82 13.81 -3.54
N ARG A 96 -24.65 12.75 -2.75
CA ARG A 96 -23.75 11.61 -3.03
C ARG A 96 -24.39 10.31 -2.57
N SER A 97 -24.94 9.55 -3.50
CA SER A 97 -25.66 8.31 -3.18
C SER A 97 -24.77 7.17 -2.69
N ALA A 98 -23.48 7.18 -3.02
CA ALA A 98 -22.54 6.14 -2.62
C ALA A 98 -21.89 6.46 -1.26
N THR A 99 -21.76 5.44 -0.43
CA THR A 99 -20.86 5.47 0.73
C THR A 99 -19.45 5.16 0.22
N THR A 100 -18.46 5.97 0.61
CA THR A 100 -17.05 5.77 0.25
C THR A 100 -16.23 5.52 1.50
N PHE A 101 -15.43 4.47 1.50
CA PHE A 101 -14.54 4.13 2.62
C PHE A 101 -13.21 3.60 2.10
N GLY A 102 -12.20 3.60 2.97
CA GLY A 102 -10.88 3.11 2.61
C GLY A 102 -9.83 3.54 3.63
N GLY A 103 -8.58 3.52 3.19
CA GLY A 103 -7.46 3.95 4.01
C GLY A 103 -6.30 4.48 3.17
N GLY A 104 -5.55 5.37 3.78
CA GLY A 104 -4.34 5.94 3.21
C GLY A 104 -3.09 5.57 4.01
N LEU A 105 -1.98 5.43 3.30
CA LEU A 105 -0.65 5.25 3.85
C LEU A 105 0.31 6.24 3.19
N TYR A 106 1.08 6.95 4.00
CA TYR A 106 2.18 7.80 3.54
C TYR A 106 3.46 7.47 4.29
N VAL A 107 4.50 7.12 3.54
CA VAL A 107 5.78 6.64 4.04
C VAL A 107 6.91 7.36 3.33
N VAL A 108 7.97 7.69 4.07
CA VAL A 108 9.22 8.23 3.53
C VAL A 108 10.35 7.24 3.81
N TYR A 109 11.18 7.01 2.80
CA TYR A 109 12.44 6.30 2.94
C TYR A 109 13.56 7.25 3.39
N GLU A 110 14.14 6.97 4.56
CA GLU A 110 15.25 7.68 5.19
C GLU A 110 16.46 6.70 5.27
N PRO A 111 17.35 6.65 4.25
CA PRO A 111 18.45 5.68 4.22
C PRO A 111 19.51 5.94 5.29
N ASP A 112 20.02 4.88 5.94
CA ASP A 112 21.29 4.96 6.66
C ASP A 112 22.46 4.64 5.71
N LEU A 113 22.99 5.69 5.09
CA LEU A 113 24.14 5.58 4.19
C LEU A 113 25.39 5.00 4.87
N ARG A 114 25.53 5.12 6.20
CA ARG A 114 26.67 4.57 6.95
C ARG A 114 26.54 3.06 7.12
N ALA A 115 25.31 2.56 7.22
CA ALA A 115 25.03 1.13 7.22
C ALA A 115 25.12 0.50 5.82
N GLY A 116 25.19 1.33 4.76
CA GLY A 116 25.28 0.91 3.37
C GLY A 116 23.92 0.75 2.69
N ASP A 117 22.89 1.42 3.21
CA ASP A 117 21.59 1.48 2.56
C ASP A 117 21.69 2.24 1.23
N PRO A 118 20.90 1.85 0.20
CA PRO A 118 20.87 2.58 -1.06
C PRO A 118 20.51 4.05 -0.86
N GLY A 119 21.33 4.96 -1.37
CA GLY A 119 21.00 6.38 -1.40
C GLY A 119 19.77 6.66 -2.26
N ILE A 120 19.15 7.81 -2.04
CA ILE A 120 17.98 8.23 -2.80
C ILE A 120 18.41 8.55 -4.25
N HIS A 121 17.70 7.98 -5.23
CA HIS A 121 17.92 8.20 -6.66
C HIS A 121 16.69 7.78 -7.48
N GLU A 122 16.61 8.21 -8.74
CA GLU A 122 15.46 7.99 -9.64
C GLU A 122 15.16 6.51 -9.96
N THR A 123 16.16 5.63 -9.86
CA THR A 123 15.96 4.19 -10.07
C THR A 123 15.44 3.44 -8.83
N LEU A 124 15.25 4.14 -7.70
CA LEU A 124 14.46 3.62 -6.58
C LEU A 124 12.97 3.79 -6.89
N ARG A 125 12.27 2.66 -6.96
CA ARG A 125 10.86 2.59 -7.37
C ARG A 125 10.07 1.70 -6.40
N TRP A 126 8.77 1.93 -6.31
CA TRP A 126 7.89 1.10 -5.49
C TRP A 126 7.18 0.05 -6.33
N ILE A 127 6.98 -1.12 -5.77
CA ILE A 127 6.07 -2.15 -6.30
C ILE A 127 5.05 -2.43 -5.20
N GLN A 128 3.76 -2.39 -5.57
CA GLN A 128 2.66 -2.77 -4.69
C GLN A 128 1.96 -3.99 -5.28
N VAL A 129 1.73 -4.99 -4.44
CA VAL A 129 0.78 -6.08 -4.74
C VAL A 129 -0.35 -5.97 -3.76
N VAL A 130 -1.58 -6.01 -4.27
CA VAL A 130 -2.79 -5.90 -3.44
C VAL A 130 -3.64 -7.15 -3.56
N ARG A 131 -4.34 -7.43 -2.47
CA ARG A 131 -5.48 -8.33 -2.42
C ARG A 131 -6.65 -7.59 -1.81
N GLN A 132 -7.74 -7.55 -2.55
CA GLN A 132 -9.02 -7.06 -2.09
C GLN A 132 -9.99 -8.24 -2.07
N SER A 133 -10.73 -8.38 -0.99
CA SER A 133 -11.73 -9.43 -0.85
C SER A 133 -12.91 -8.95 -0.03
N GLY A 134 -14.10 -9.26 -0.50
CA GLY A 134 -15.32 -8.86 0.17
C GLY A 134 -16.55 -9.15 -0.67
N THR A 135 -17.65 -8.54 -0.27
CA THR A 135 -18.97 -8.68 -0.88
C THR A 135 -19.13 -7.88 -2.17
N VAL A 136 -18.37 -6.80 -2.33
CA VAL A 136 -18.42 -5.82 -3.41
C VAL A 136 -17.33 -6.09 -4.44
N GLU A 137 -16.09 -6.30 -4.00
CA GLU A 137 -14.94 -6.40 -4.92
C GLU A 137 -13.96 -7.50 -4.49
N ASN A 138 -13.50 -8.26 -5.49
CA ASN A 138 -12.45 -9.24 -5.31
C ASN A 138 -11.37 -9.00 -6.36
N ARG A 139 -10.16 -8.68 -5.91
CA ARG A 139 -9.03 -8.30 -6.76
C ARG A 139 -7.75 -8.88 -6.19
N HIS A 140 -6.86 -9.35 -7.06
CA HIS A 140 -5.53 -9.82 -6.66
C HIS A 140 -4.54 -9.56 -7.78
N GLU A 141 -3.73 -8.50 -7.65
CA GLU A 141 -2.90 -8.03 -8.76
C GLU A 141 -1.70 -7.16 -8.31
N VAL A 142 -0.78 -6.94 -9.24
CA VAL A 142 0.23 -5.89 -9.14
C VAL A 142 -0.45 -4.55 -9.41
N ASP A 143 -0.42 -3.66 -8.43
CA ASP A 143 -1.02 -2.34 -8.56
C ASP A 143 -0.08 -1.39 -9.29
N ASN A 144 -0.32 -1.22 -10.58
CA ASN A 144 0.51 -0.40 -11.46
C ASN A 144 -0.33 0.43 -12.45
N ILE A 145 -1.65 0.48 -12.24
CA ILE A 145 -2.61 1.19 -13.08
C ILE A 145 -2.49 0.77 -14.57
N GLY A 146 -2.32 -0.54 -14.79
CA GLY A 146 -2.30 -1.16 -16.12
C GLY A 146 -1.05 -0.85 -16.96
N ARG A 147 0.03 -0.36 -16.33
CA ARG A 147 1.30 -0.07 -17.02
C ARG A 147 1.99 -1.34 -17.50
N ALA A 148 2.84 -1.19 -18.53
CA ALA A 148 3.70 -2.27 -19.03
C ALA A 148 4.96 -2.53 -18.16
N ASN A 149 4.94 -2.13 -16.89
CA ASN A 149 6.02 -2.32 -15.93
C ASN A 149 5.43 -2.50 -14.52
N PRO A 150 6.14 -3.13 -13.57
CA PRO A 150 5.58 -3.48 -12.27
C PRO A 150 5.52 -2.31 -11.29
N PHE A 151 5.96 -1.11 -11.68
CA PHE A 151 6.18 -0.03 -10.74
C PHE A 151 4.89 0.72 -10.44
N TYR A 152 4.62 0.87 -9.14
CA TYR A 152 3.55 1.70 -8.60
C TYR A 152 3.77 3.15 -9.03
N MET A 153 2.69 3.87 -9.34
CA MET A 153 2.81 5.20 -9.94
C MET A 153 2.84 6.34 -8.94
N ASP A 154 2.19 6.19 -7.79
CA ASP A 154 2.03 7.24 -6.79
C ASP A 154 3.10 7.15 -5.68
N GLY A 155 4.34 6.93 -6.11
CA GLY A 155 5.51 6.91 -5.23
C GLY A 155 6.83 6.96 -6.00
N GLY A 156 7.90 7.31 -5.30
CA GLY A 156 9.25 7.46 -5.83
C GLY A 156 9.88 8.77 -5.41
N LEU A 157 10.76 9.28 -6.26
CA LEU A 157 11.52 10.49 -6.00
C LEU A 157 10.62 11.73 -6.03
N THR A 158 10.63 12.52 -4.96
CA THR A 158 9.94 13.81 -4.88
C THR A 158 10.73 14.79 -4.02
N SER A 159 10.30 16.06 -3.97
CA SER A 159 10.90 17.09 -3.11
C SER A 159 9.86 17.64 -2.13
N ILE A 160 10.22 17.66 -0.85
CA ILE A 160 9.40 18.23 0.23
C ILE A 160 10.23 19.33 0.88
N HIS A 161 9.75 20.58 0.81
CA HIS A 161 10.46 21.75 1.30
C HIS A 161 11.92 21.87 0.79
N GLY A 162 12.17 21.43 -0.45
CA GLY A 162 13.50 21.45 -1.06
C GLY A 162 14.40 20.27 -0.67
N ILE A 163 13.90 19.31 0.10
CA ILE A 163 14.61 18.09 0.47
C ILE A 163 14.11 16.96 -0.42
N GLU A 164 15.04 16.31 -1.13
CA GLU A 164 14.74 15.14 -1.95
C GLU A 164 14.44 13.94 -1.06
N VAL A 165 13.30 13.28 -1.31
CA VAL A 165 12.85 12.10 -0.58
C VAL A 165 12.36 11.04 -1.57
N SER A 166 12.46 9.76 -1.21
CA SER A 166 11.73 8.69 -1.88
C SER A 166 10.52 8.32 -1.03
N ASN A 167 9.30 8.56 -1.54
CA ASN A 167 8.07 8.34 -0.79
C ASN A 167 7.21 7.24 -1.40
N PHE A 168 6.35 6.68 -0.58
CA PHE A 168 5.19 5.90 -1.01
C PHE A 168 3.93 6.61 -0.50
N HIS A 169 2.94 6.78 -1.37
CA HIS A 169 1.63 7.32 -1.01
C HIS A 169 0.53 6.53 -1.72
N ASP A 170 -0.38 5.95 -0.96
CA ASP A 170 -1.58 5.33 -1.52
C ASP A 170 -2.81 5.71 -0.71
N THR A 171 -3.96 5.76 -1.38
CA THR A 171 -5.29 5.93 -0.81
C THR A 171 -6.25 4.94 -1.49
N SER A 172 -6.20 3.69 -1.03
CA SER A 172 -7.10 2.64 -1.50
C SER A 172 -8.50 2.87 -0.94
N GLN A 173 -9.50 2.91 -1.82
CA GLN A 173 -10.88 3.23 -1.48
C GLN A 173 -11.90 2.51 -2.36
N ILE A 174 -13.06 2.21 -1.78
CA ILE A 174 -14.24 1.68 -2.47
C ILE A 174 -15.36 2.70 -2.33
N SER A 175 -16.12 2.93 -3.39
CA SER A 175 -17.41 3.63 -3.35
C SER A 175 -18.52 2.67 -3.74
N PHE A 176 -19.54 2.55 -2.89
CA PHE A 176 -20.62 1.59 -3.07
C PHE A 176 -21.98 2.19 -2.70
N ASP A 177 -22.96 2.00 -3.58
CA ASP A 177 -24.34 2.52 -3.49
C ASP A 177 -25.38 1.42 -3.21
N GLY A 178 -24.93 0.17 -3.01
CA GLY A 178 -25.80 -1.01 -3.00
C GLY A 178 -26.41 -1.37 -1.64
N ARG A 179 -27.25 -2.42 -1.66
CA ARG A 179 -27.94 -3.00 -0.49
C ARG A 179 -27.28 -4.28 0.06
N ALA A 180 -26.08 -4.60 -0.42
CA ALA A 180 -25.36 -5.78 0.05
C ALA A 180 -24.87 -5.60 1.48
N ASP A 181 -24.68 -6.69 2.21
CA ASP A 181 -23.92 -6.66 3.47
C ASP A 181 -22.51 -6.16 3.17
N LEU A 182 -21.99 -5.28 4.01
CA LEU A 182 -20.68 -4.66 3.80
C LEU A 182 -19.63 -5.33 4.70
N ASP A 183 -18.89 -6.27 4.11
CA ASP A 183 -17.67 -6.87 4.69
C ASP A 183 -16.59 -6.85 3.62
N GLU A 184 -15.65 -5.94 3.77
CA GLU A 184 -14.62 -5.65 2.79
C GLU A 184 -13.25 -5.65 3.44
N GLU A 185 -12.27 -6.18 2.73
CA GLU A 185 -10.87 -6.14 3.14
C GLU A 185 -10.00 -5.72 1.95
N PHE A 186 -9.09 -4.81 2.22
CA PHE A 186 -7.96 -4.50 1.38
C PHE A 186 -6.67 -4.80 2.15
N ALA A 187 -5.78 -5.58 1.55
CA ALA A 187 -4.45 -5.89 2.07
C ALA A 187 -3.41 -5.65 0.97
N ALA A 188 -2.27 -5.09 1.34
CA ALA A 188 -1.19 -4.79 0.43
C ALA A 188 0.18 -5.10 1.05
N GLU A 189 1.09 -5.58 0.20
CA GLU A 189 2.52 -5.62 0.43
C GLU A 189 3.18 -4.65 -0.56
N THR A 190 3.90 -3.66 -0.04
CA THR A 190 4.50 -2.60 -0.83
C THR A 190 6.00 -2.54 -0.55
N PHE A 191 6.82 -2.77 -1.56
CA PHE A 191 8.27 -2.84 -1.43
C PHE A 191 8.98 -1.75 -2.22
N LEU A 192 9.98 -1.13 -1.58
CA LEU A 192 10.97 -0.33 -2.27
C LEU A 192 11.90 -1.27 -3.05
N THR A 193 12.16 -0.88 -4.28
CA THR A 193 12.96 -1.64 -5.23
C THR A 193 13.99 -0.75 -5.90
N HIS A 194 15.05 -1.38 -6.40
CA HIS A 194 16.06 -0.74 -7.24
C HIS A 194 16.00 -1.38 -8.62
N ASP A 195 15.58 -0.60 -9.62
CA ASP A 195 15.77 -0.94 -11.02
C ASP A 195 17.25 -0.79 -11.38
N THR A 196 17.92 -1.92 -11.61
CA THR A 196 19.37 -1.92 -11.79
C THR A 196 19.80 -1.38 -13.16
N GLY A 197 18.87 -1.22 -14.11
CA GLY A 197 19.19 -0.93 -15.51
C GLY A 197 19.91 -2.07 -16.24
N THR A 198 20.12 -3.21 -15.59
CA THR A 198 20.79 -4.38 -16.16
C THR A 198 19.79 -5.48 -16.55
N ARG A 199 20.23 -6.39 -17.42
CA ARG A 199 19.45 -7.57 -17.81
C ARG A 199 20.14 -8.85 -17.33
N ASP A 200 19.35 -9.87 -17.00
CA ASP A 200 19.87 -11.21 -16.71
C ASP A 200 20.28 -11.94 -18.00
N ARG A 201 20.82 -13.16 -17.86
CA ARG A 201 21.26 -13.98 -19.01
C ARG A 201 20.15 -14.32 -19.99
N SER A 202 18.89 -14.25 -19.56
CA SER A 202 17.71 -14.50 -20.38
C SER A 202 17.15 -13.20 -20.98
N GLY A 203 17.82 -12.06 -20.79
CA GLY A 203 17.42 -10.76 -21.32
C GLY A 203 16.35 -10.05 -20.48
N ARG A 204 16.00 -10.54 -19.28
CA ARG A 204 14.99 -9.90 -18.42
C ARG A 204 15.59 -8.78 -17.59
N ALA A 205 14.86 -7.68 -17.43
CA ALA A 205 15.31 -6.55 -16.60
C ALA A 205 15.43 -6.98 -15.12
N VAL A 206 16.54 -6.64 -14.47
CA VAL A 206 16.81 -7.05 -13.09
C VAL A 206 16.36 -5.97 -12.12
N VAL A 207 15.46 -6.34 -11.22
CA VAL A 207 14.95 -5.48 -10.14
C VAL A 207 15.30 -6.09 -8.81
N ARG A 208 15.95 -5.32 -7.93
CA ARG A 208 16.25 -5.75 -6.55
C ARG A 208 15.13 -5.28 -5.63
N VAL A 209 14.54 -6.20 -4.87
CA VAL A 209 13.51 -5.92 -3.87
C VAL A 209 14.21 -5.78 -2.51
N LEU A 210 14.17 -4.57 -1.94
CA LEU A 210 15.04 -4.15 -0.83
C LEU A 210 14.38 -4.33 0.54
N GLY A 211 13.12 -3.95 0.65
CA GLY A 211 12.35 -3.98 1.88
C GLY A 211 11.05 -3.21 1.67
N GLY A 212 10.06 -3.44 2.51
CA GLY A 212 8.72 -2.93 2.31
C GLY A 212 7.91 -2.79 3.58
N ILE A 213 6.62 -2.55 3.38
CA ILE A 213 5.62 -2.43 4.42
C ILE A 213 4.39 -3.25 4.02
N ARG A 214 3.80 -3.88 5.03
CA ARG A 214 2.44 -4.42 4.93
C ARG A 214 1.43 -3.48 5.56
N TRP A 215 0.34 -3.25 4.86
CA TRP A 215 -0.74 -2.40 5.32
C TRP A 215 -2.07 -2.81 4.69
N GLY A 216 -3.15 -2.23 5.20
CA GLY A 216 -4.48 -2.49 4.68
C GLY A 216 -5.56 -2.07 5.66
N TRP A 217 -6.80 -2.31 5.29
CA TRP A 217 -7.96 -1.98 6.09
C TRP A 217 -9.05 -3.03 5.89
N ARG A 218 -9.97 -3.09 6.85
CA ARG A 218 -11.15 -3.95 6.82
C ARG A 218 -12.37 -3.20 7.31
N VAL A 219 -13.50 -3.41 6.66
CA VAL A 219 -14.83 -2.96 7.06
C VAL A 219 -15.65 -4.14 7.52
N ARG A 220 -16.34 -4.03 8.64
CA ARG A 220 -17.33 -5.01 9.12
C ARG A 220 -18.52 -4.37 9.82
N PRO A 221 -19.68 -5.04 9.88
CA PRO A 221 -20.77 -4.65 10.77
C PRO A 221 -20.31 -4.65 12.24
N VAL A 222 -20.83 -3.72 13.03
CA VAL A 222 -20.67 -3.70 14.49
C VAL A 222 -21.87 -4.39 15.11
N GLY A 223 -21.62 -5.48 15.83
CA GLY A 223 -22.63 -6.21 16.63
C GLY A 223 -22.75 -5.68 18.05
#